data_AF-A0A3B8ZL02-F1
#
_entry.id   AF-A0A3B8ZL02-F1
#
_cell.length_a   1.000
_cell.length_b   1.000
_cell.length_c   1.000
_cell.angle_alpha   90.00
_cell.angle_beta   90.00
_cell.angle_gamma   90.00
#
_symmetry.space_group_name_H-M   'P 1'
#
loop_
_entity.id
_entity.type
_entity.pdbx_description
1 polymer ?
#
loop_
_entity_poly.entity_id
_entity_poly.type
_entity_poly.pdbx_seq_one_letter_code
_entity_poly.pdbx_strand_id
1 'polypeptide(L)' 'WDLGMDELQESPVVILVEWADKFPETLTEDRLEIDLSSLGSEARQARLTATGPRSADLLVKIRMN' A
#
# COMPACT_ATOMS: atom_id res chain seq x y z
N TRP A 1 -5.53 13.96 -14.15
CA TRP A 1 -5.16 12.63 -14.66
C TRP A 1 -5.87 11.63 -13.77
N ASP A 2 -6.70 10.79 -14.36
CA ASP A 2 -7.37 9.69 -13.65
C ASP A 2 -6.60 8.41 -13.98
N LEU A 3 -6.20 7.66 -12.95
CA LEU A 3 -5.45 6.41 -13.09
C LEU A 3 -6.36 5.20 -13.34
N GLY A 4 -7.69 5.38 -13.35
CA GLY A 4 -8.65 4.29 -13.52
C GLY A 4 -8.67 3.32 -12.34
N MET A 5 -8.20 3.77 -11.17
CA MET A 5 -8.08 2.93 -9.96
C MET A 5 -9.45 2.42 -9.49
N ASP A 6 -10.51 3.18 -9.74
CA ASP A 6 -11.88 2.82 -9.38
C ASP A 6 -12.38 1.59 -10.16
N GLU A 7 -12.00 1.44 -11.44
CA GLU A 7 -12.39 0.29 -12.26
C GLU A 7 -11.74 -1.01 -11.76
N LEU A 8 -10.54 -0.92 -11.18
CA LEU A 8 -9.81 -2.07 -10.64
C LEU A 8 -10.37 -2.52 -9.28
N GLN A 9 -11.11 -1.67 -8.56
CA GLN A 9 -11.74 -2.03 -7.28
C GLN A 9 -12.88 -3.04 -7.44
N GLU A 10 -13.47 -3.15 -8.63
CA GLU A 10 -14.63 -4.02 -8.89
C GLU A 10 -14.26 -5.52 -9.02
N SER A 11 -12.97 -5.85 -9.01
CA SER A 11 -12.46 -7.22 -9.17
C SER A 11 -11.61 -7.66 -7.97
N PRO A 12 -11.53 -8.97 -7.66
CA PRO A 12 -10.68 -9.50 -6.60
C PRO A 12 -9.20 -9.52 -7.03
N VAL A 13 -8.63 -8.34 -7.26
CA VAL A 13 -7.25 -8.14 -7.68
C VAL A 13 -6.42 -7.56 -6.54
N VAL A 14 -5.10 -7.72 -6.64
CA VAL A 14 -4.13 -6.97 -5.83
C VAL A 14 -3.49 -5.94 -6.74
N ILE A 15 -3.51 -4.68 -6.34
CA ILE A 15 -2.92 -3.57 -7.07
C ILE A 15 -1.71 -3.08 -6.28
N LEU A 16 -0.57 -2.95 -6.95
CA LEU A 16 0.64 -2.34 -6.40
C LEU A 16 0.89 -1.01 -7.11
N VAL A 17 0.94 0.08 -6.36
CA VAL A 17 1.18 1.42 -6.90
C VAL A 17 2.53 1.93 -6.40
N GLU A 18 3.47 2.12 -7.31
CA GLU A 18 4.73 2.82 -6.99
C GLU A 18 4.55 4.34 -7.06
N TRP A 19 5.30 5.07 -6.24
CA TRP A 19 5.23 6.54 -6.15
C TRP A 19 3.81 7.06 -5.86
N ALA A 20 3.07 6.33 -5.03
CA ALA A 20 1.67 6.60 -4.69
C ALA A 20 1.46 7.98 -4.04
N ASP A 21 2.49 8.51 -3.37
CA ASP A 21 2.55 9.84 -2.79
C ASP A 21 2.29 10.97 -3.81
N LYS A 22 2.50 10.72 -5.11
CA LYS A 22 2.23 11.70 -6.17
C LYS A 22 0.76 11.84 -6.54
N PHE A 23 -0.10 10.88 -6.16
CA PHE A 23 -1.50 10.85 -6.56
C PHE A 23 -2.44 10.53 -5.39
N PRO A 24 -2.33 11.22 -4.24
CA PRO A 24 -3.02 10.83 -3.00
C PRO A 24 -4.55 10.79 -3.14
N GLU A 25 -5.12 11.64 -3.99
CA GLU A 25 -6.57 11.73 -4.23
C GLU A 25 -7.14 10.55 -5.03
N THR A 26 -6.29 9.77 -5.71
CA THR A 26 -6.71 8.61 -6.53
C THR A 26 -6.55 7.27 -5.80
N LEU A 27 -5.97 7.29 -4.61
CA LEU A 27 -5.73 6.06 -3.84
C LEU A 27 -6.99 5.68 -3.07
N THR A 28 -7.25 4.38 -3.00
CA THR A 28 -8.32 3.85 -2.14
C THR A 28 -8.05 4.16 -0.67
N GLU A 29 -9.09 4.49 0.10
CA GLU A 29 -8.97 4.82 1.52
C GLU A 29 -8.44 3.64 2.35
N ASP A 30 -8.84 2.40 2.02
CA ASP A 30 -8.37 1.21 2.70
C ASP A 30 -7.27 0.51 1.91
N ARG A 31 -6.02 0.84 2.26
CA ARG A 31 -4.80 0.32 1.61
C ARG A 31 -3.72 0.01 2.63
N LEU A 32 -2.81 -0.88 2.24
CA LEU A 32 -1.56 -1.11 2.96
C LEU A 32 -0.47 -0.28 2.29
N GLU A 33 0.05 0.72 3.00
CA GLU A 33 1.17 1.54 2.54
C GLU A 33 2.50 0.89 2.94
N ILE A 34 3.49 0.99 2.05
CA ILE A 34 4.83 0.45 2.27
C ILE A 34 5.84 1.56 1.98
N ASP A 35 6.45 2.10 3.04
CA ASP A 35 7.57 3.02 2.92
C ASP A 35 8.88 2.25 2.98
N LEU A 36 9.73 2.44 1.98
CA LEU A 36 11.08 1.87 1.94
C LEU A 36 12.12 2.96 2.17
N SER A 37 12.85 2.87 3.28
CA SER A 37 13.97 3.77 3.59
C SER A 37 15.31 3.04 3.52
N SER A 38 16.35 3.72 3.03
CA SER A 38 17.70 3.19 3.03
C SER A 38 18.32 3.18 4.43
N LEU A 39 18.98 2.07 4.80
CA LEU A 39 19.80 1.95 6.02
C LEU A 39 21.31 1.84 5.68
N GLY A 40 21.69 2.13 4.44
CA GLY A 40 23.03 1.91 3.91
C GLY A 40 22.98 1.42 2.46
N SER A 41 24.11 0.98 1.90
CA SER A 41 24.15 0.50 0.50
C SER A 41 23.24 -0.71 0.27
N GLU A 42 23.30 -1.70 1.17
CA GLU A 42 22.67 -3.02 0.98
C GLU A 42 21.51 -3.31 1.93
N ALA A 43 21.21 -2.39 2.85
CA ALA A 43 20.13 -2.55 3.83
C ALA A 43 18.97 -1.59 3.55
N ARG A 44 17.74 -2.08 3.72
CA ARG A 44 16.51 -1.30 3.64
C ARG A 44 15.65 -1.58 4.87
N GLN A 45 14.89 -0.57 5.28
CA GLN A 45 13.82 -0.73 6.25
C GLN A 45 12.50 -0.53 5.52
N ALA A 46 11.59 -1.50 5.68
CA ALA A 46 10.21 -1.39 5.24
C ALA A 46 9.34 -1.02 6.43
N ARG A 47 8.58 0.07 6.33
CA ARG A 47 7.50 0.40 7.27
C ARG A 47 6.18 0.11 6.57
N LEU A 48 5.36 -0.72 7.20
CA LEU A 48 4.02 -1.04 6.71
C LEU A 48 2.99 -0.30 7.57
N THR A 49 2.08 0.42 6.90
CA THR A 49 1.01 1.19 7.56
C THR A 49 -0.33 0.78 6.97
N ALA A 50 -1.27 0.38 7.84
CA ALA A 50 -2.65 0.14 7.43
C ALA A 50 -3.44 1.44 7.56
N THR A 51 -4.28 1.72 6.57
CA THR A 51 -5.09 2.96 6.49
C THR A 51 -6.59 2.69 6.65
N GLY A 52 -7.01 1.42 6.63
CA GLY A 52 -8.41 1.02 6.86
C GLY A 52 -8.54 -0.38 7.48
N PRO A 53 -9.78 -0.84 7.73
CA PRO A 53 -10.04 -2.09 8.44
C PRO A 53 -9.45 -3.35 7.77
N ARG A 54 -9.59 -3.48 6.45
CA ARG A 54 -9.09 -4.65 5.71
C ARG A 54 -7.58 -4.70 5.70
N SER A 55 -6.93 -3.56 5.49
CA SER A 55 -5.46 -3.45 5.54
C SER A 55 -4.92 -3.66 6.96
N ALA A 56 -5.66 -3.29 8.01
CA ALA A 56 -5.29 -3.55 9.39
C ALA A 56 -5.29 -5.06 9.72
N ASP A 57 -6.34 -5.77 9.31
CA ASP A 57 -6.42 -7.23 9.43
C ASP A 57 -5.27 -7.92 8.68
N LEU A 58 -4.92 -7.40 7.49
CA LEU A 58 -3.79 -7.90 6.71
C LEU A 58 -2.46 -7.66 7.43
N LEU A 59 -2.25 -6.47 8.00
CA LEU A 59 -1.02 -6.14 8.73
C LEU A 59 -0.83 -7.03 9.97
N VAL A 60 -1.90 -7.37 10.68
CA VAL A 60 -1.84 -8.34 11.80
C VAL A 60 -1.39 -9.71 11.29
N LYS A 61 -1.97 -10.21 10.19
CA LYS A 61 -1.60 -11.50 9.60
C LYS A 61 -0.13 -11.53 9.17
N ILE A 62 0.39 -10.45 8.58
CA ILE A 62 1.80 -10.35 8.18
C ILE A 62 2.73 -10.41 9.41
N ARG A 63 2.37 -9.75 10.52
CA ARG A 63 3.20 -9.74 11.75
C ARG A 63 3.28 -11.08 12.48
N MET A 64 2.32 -11.97 12.25
CA MET A 64 2.23 -13.26 12.92
C MET A 64 2.93 -14.40 12.15
N ASN A 65 3.40 -14.12 10.93
CA ASN A 65 4.24 -15.00 10.12
C ASN A 65 5.73 -14.73 10.36
#